data_AF-A0A921GE35-F1
#
_entry.id   AF-A0A921GE35-F1
#
_cell.length_a   1.000
_cell.length_b   1.000
_cell.length_c   1.000
_cell.angle_alpha   90.00
_cell.angle_beta   90.00
_cell.angle_gamma   90.00
#
_symmetry.space_group_name_H-M   'P 1'
#
loop_
_entity.id
_entity.type
_entity.pdbx_description
1 polymer ?
#
loop_
_entity_poly.entity_id
_entity_poly.type
_entity_poly.pdbx_seq_one_letter_code
_entity_poly.pdbx_strand_id
1 'polypeptide(L)' 'MSELNDKRELNPALLRKMEVRIYGYEHENHKTKRLTDSEMVQKIRKIIEEIVRQEDEQ' A
#
# COMPACT_ATOMS: atom_id res chain seq x y z
N MET A 1 -18.07 12.37 -22.51
CA MET A 1 -16.94 11.51 -22.09
C MET A 1 -16.61 11.86 -20.65
N SER A 2 -17.31 11.28 -19.68
CA SER A 2 -17.13 11.52 -18.24
C SER A 2 -16.96 10.18 -17.55
N GLU A 3 -15.84 9.52 -17.81
CA GLU A 3 -15.49 8.20 -17.23
C GLU A 3 -14.16 8.27 -16.47
N LEU A 4 -13.92 9.35 -15.71
CA LEU A 4 -12.66 9.55 -14.98
C LEU A 4 -12.83 9.65 -13.47
N ASN A 5 -13.97 9.27 -12.90
CA ASN A 5 -14.22 9.53 -11.48
C ASN A 5 -15.06 8.49 -10.74
N ASP A 6 -15.04 7.22 -11.16
CA ASP A 6 -15.34 6.13 -10.23
C ASP A 6 -14.12 5.96 -9.31
N LYS A 7 -13.93 6.93 -8.41
CA LYS A 7 -13.01 6.84 -7.29
C LYS A 7 -13.59 5.82 -6.32
N ARG A 8 -13.43 4.54 -6.64
CA ARG A 8 -13.77 3.45 -5.74
C ARG A 8 -12.87 3.60 -4.52
N GLU A 9 -13.46 3.99 -3.40
CA GLU A 9 -12.76 4.05 -2.13
C GLU A 9 -12.49 2.62 -1.66
N LEU A 10 -11.26 2.37 -1.22
CA LEU A 10 -10.89 1.11 -0.57
C LEU A 10 -11.77 0.91 0.66
N ASN A 11 -12.13 -0.33 0.95
CA ASN A 11 -12.75 -0.66 2.23
C ASN A 11 -11.90 -0.10 3.39
N PRO A 12 -12.48 0.68 4.33
CA PRO A 12 -11.74 1.29 5.44
C PRO A 12 -10.95 0.28 6.31
N ALA A 13 -11.46 -0.95 6.45
CA ALA A 13 -10.76 -2.01 7.17
C ALA A 13 -9.51 -2.49 6.42
N LEU A 14 -9.57 -2.51 5.09
CA LEU A 14 -8.46 -2.86 4.21
C LEU A 14 -7.40 -1.75 4.22
N LEU A 15 -7.84 -0.50 4.14
CA LEU A 15 -6.99 0.69 4.24
C LEU A 15 -6.20 0.68 5.56
N ARG A 16 -6.87 0.42 6.69
CA ARG A 16 -6.20 0.35 8.00
C ARG A 16 -5.17 -0.79 8.08
N LYS A 17 -5.46 -1.95 7.49
CA LYS A 17 -4.50 -3.07 7.42
C LYS A 17 -3.26 -2.68 6.60
N MET A 18 -3.47 -1.97 5.51
CA MET A 18 -2.40 -1.48 4.64
C MET A 18 -1.49 -0.48 5.37
N GLU A 19 -2.08 0.51 6.06
CA GLU A 19 -1.35 1.50 6.86
C GLU A 19 -0.47 0.83 7.92
N VAL A 20 -1.02 -0.13 8.68
CA VAL A 20 -0.27 -0.86 9.72
C VAL A 20 0.92 -1.62 9.11
N ARG A 21 0.72 -2.23 7.95
CA ARG A 21 1.78 -2.99 7.26
C ARG A 21 2.89 -2.09 6.75
N ILE A 22 2.54 -0.95 6.13
CA ILE A 22 3.50 0.06 5.67
C ILE A 22 4.31 0.61 6.84
N TYR A 23 3.63 1.00 7.92
CA TYR A 23 4.28 1.50 9.13
C TYR A 23 5.26 0.48 9.73
N GLY A 24 4.88 -0.80 9.76
CA GLY A 24 5.77 -1.88 10.20
C GLY A 24 7.06 -1.96 9.38
N TYR A 25 6.95 -1.89 8.05
CA TYR A 25 8.12 -1.89 7.17
C TYR A 25 8.98 -0.65 7.33
N GLU A 26 8.37 0.53 7.43
CA GLU A 26 9.10 1.79 7.65
C GLU A 26 9.83 1.77 8.99
N HIS A 27 9.18 1.29 10.05
CA HIS A 27 9.80 1.17 11.37
C HIS A 27 10.97 0.19 11.37
N GLU A 28 10.80 -0.99 10.77
CA GLU A 28 11.86 -1.99 10.64
C GLU A 28 13.02 -1.46 9.79
N ASN A 29 12.73 -0.79 8.68
CA ASN A 29 13.76 -0.22 7.82
C ASN A 29 14.44 0.98 8.47
N HIS A 30 13.74 1.77 9.28
CA HIS A 30 14.35 2.85 10.05
C HIS A 30 15.38 2.29 11.04
N LYS A 31 15.09 1.13 11.66
CA LYS A 31 16.00 0.45 12.59
C LYS A 31 17.17 -0.23 11.87
N THR A 32 16.92 -0.88 10.74
CA THR A 32 17.90 -1.74 10.07
C THR A 32 18.67 -1.06 8.93
N LYS A 33 18.13 0.05 8.40
CA LYS A 33 18.62 0.81 7.24
C LYS A 33 18.97 -0.07 6.03
N ARG A 34 18.21 -1.16 5.84
CA ARG A 34 18.46 -2.19 4.82
C ARG A 34 18.03 -1.76 3.41
N LEU A 35 17.03 -0.91 3.33
CA LEU A 35 16.46 -0.42 2.09
C LEU A 35 16.69 1.08 1.99
N THR A 36 17.11 1.52 0.81
CA THR A 36 17.08 2.93 0.42
C THR A 36 15.64 3.44 0.35
N ASP A 37 15.47 4.76 0.38
CA ASP A 37 14.15 5.39 0.24
C ASP A 37 13.45 4.96 -1.07
N SER A 38 14.20 4.84 -2.17
CA SER A 38 13.66 4.36 -3.44
C SER A 38 13.14 2.92 -3.37
N GLU A 39 13.87 2.03 -2.70
CA GLU A 39 13.47 0.63 -2.55
C GLU A 39 12.26 0.50 -1.62
N MET A 40 12.21 1.31 -0.55
CA MET A 40 11.03 1.41 0.33
C MET A 40 9.80 1.84 -0.44
N VAL A 41 9.90 2.90 -1.25
CA VAL A 41 8.79 3.38 -2.08
C VAL A 41 8.30 2.29 -3.04
N GLN A 42 9.22 1.59 -3.72
CA GLN A 42 8.82 0.48 -4.61
C GLN A 42 8.14 -0.66 -3.85
N LYS A 43 8.61 -0.98 -2.65
CA LYS A 43 8.01 -2.03 -1.82
C LYS A 43 6.62 -1.65 -1.34
N ILE A 44 6.43 -0.40 -0.91
CA ILE A 44 5.11 0.14 -0.52
C ILE A 44 4.14 0.10 -1.70
N ARG A 45 4.58 0.51 -2.90
CA ARG A 45 3.75 0.43 -4.11
C ARG A 45 3.28 -1.00 -4.40
N LYS A 46 4.18 -1.98 -4.33
CA LYS A 46 3.81 -3.40 -4.52
C LYS A 46 2.77 -3.87 -3.50
N ILE A 47 2.90 -3.45 -2.24
CA ILE A 47 1.92 -3.80 -1.19
C ILE A 47 0.54 -3.21 -1.52
N ILE A 48 0.49 -1.95 -1.96
CA ILE A 48 -0.76 -1.31 -2.38
C ILE A 48 -1.37 -2.07 -3.56
N GLU A 49 -0.59 -2.35 -4.61
CA GLU A 49 -1.06 -3.09 -5.80
C GLU A 49 -1.58 -4.48 -5.47
N GLU A 50 -0.91 -5.22 -4.58
CA GLU A 50 -1.35 -6.55 -4.11
C GLU A 50 -2.68 -6.47 -3.38
N ILE A 51 -2.84 -5.49 -2.48
CA ILE A 51 -4.04 -5.32 -1.66
C ILE A 51 -5.23 -4.92 -2.53
N VAL A 52 -5.04 -3.97 -3.46
CA VAL A 52 -6.07 -3.54 -4.41
C VAL A 52 -6.51 -4.72 -5.28
N ARG A 53 -5.57 -5.49 -5.82
CA ARG A 53 -5.89 -6.66 -6.66
C ARG A 53 -6.70 -7.72 -5.90
N GLN A 54 -6.34 -7.99 -4.65
CA GLN A 54 -7.07 -8.94 -3.81
C GLN A 54 -8.49 -8.48 -3.46
N GLU A 55 -8.76 -7.16 -3.44
CA GLU A 55 -10.10 -6.62 -3.24
C GLU A 55 -10.94 -6.70 -4.51
N ASP A 56 -10.35 -6.55 -5.69
CA ASP A 56 -11.05 -6.72 -6.98
C ASP A 56 -11.38 -8.20 -7.29
N GLU A 57 -10.64 -9.13 -6.71
CA GLU A 57 -10.86 -10.58 -6.84
C GLU A 57 -11.92 -11.15 -5.86
N GLN A 58 -12.44 -10.33 -4.93
CA GLN A 58 -13.47 -10.70 -3.93
C GLN A 58 -14.86 -10.18 -4.30
#